data_AF-A0A2V6L4X9-F1
#
_entry.id   AF-A0A2V6L4X9-F1
#
_cell.length_a   1.000
_cell.length_b   1.000
_cell.length_c   1.000
_cell.angle_alpha   90.00
_cell.angle_beta   90.00
_cell.angle_gamma   90.00
#
_symmetry.space_group_name_H-M   'P 1'
#
loop_
_entity.id
_entity.type
_entity.pdbx_description
1 polymer ?
#
loop_
_entity_poly.entity_id
_entity_poly.type
_entity_poly.pdbx_seq_one_letter_code
_entity_poly.pdbx_strand_id
1 'polypeptide(L)'
;WWALSMLLVIGRFFIPFAVLLLRSIKKEPRRLCIVAGWIVCMQMLDMYIVILPALHGTGVQVSIWDLVSLVAIGATLGFVYLRIVARTSLFPVRDPRLIESLKLTN
;
A
#
# COMPACT_ATOMS: atom_id res chain seq x y z
N TRP A 1 2.05 -16.58 16.34
CA TRP A 1 0.83 -16.36 15.53
C TRP A 1 -0.14 -15.40 16.20
N TRP A 2 -0.69 -15.72 17.38
CA TRP A 2 -1.65 -14.85 18.08
C TRP A 2 -1.19 -13.38 18.23
N ALA A 3 0.03 -13.14 18.70
CA ALA A 3 0.56 -11.78 18.85
C ALA A 3 0.68 -11.01 17.52
N LEU A 4 1.08 -11.69 16.45
CA LEU A 4 1.20 -11.12 15.10
C LEU A 4 -0.18 -10.81 14.50
N SER A 5 -1.15 -11.70 14.70
CA SER A 5 -2.55 -11.47 14.29
C SER A 5 -3.18 -10.31 15.06
N MET A 6 -2.93 -10.19 16.36
CA MET A 6 -3.38 -9.05 17.18
C MET A 6 -2.75 -7.73 16.70
N LEU A 7 -1.45 -7.76 16.37
CA LEU A 7 -0.74 -6.62 15.81
C LEU A 7 -1.33 -6.18 14.46
N LEU A 8 -1.73 -7.12 13.60
CA LEU A 8 -2.43 -6.80 12.35
C LEU A 8 -3.77 -6.13 12.58
N VAL A 9 -4.57 -6.61 13.53
CA VAL A 9 -5.87 -6.00 13.85
C VAL A 9 -5.67 -4.52 14.22
N ILE A 10 -4.69 -4.23 15.08
CA ILE A 10 -4.41 -2.85 15.49
C ILE A 10 -3.76 -2.05 14.35
N GLY A 11 -2.74 -2.62 13.72
CA GLY A 11 -1.89 -1.94 12.75
C GLY A 11 -2.52 -1.72 11.38
N ARG A 12 -3.34 -2.66 10.91
CA ARG A 12 -4.01 -2.61 9.60
C ARG A 12 -5.36 -1.89 9.68
N PHE A 13 -6.10 -2.04 10.77
CA PHE A 13 -7.44 -1.49 10.90
C PHE A 13 -7.48 -0.25 11.79
N PHE A 14 -7.17 -0.37 13.09
CA PHE A 14 -7.37 0.72 14.04
C PHE A 14 -6.48 1.95 13.75
N ILE A 15 -5.20 1.75 13.48
CA ILE A 15 -4.26 2.86 13.22
C ILE A 15 -4.67 3.62 11.95
N PRO A 16 -4.82 2.99 10.76
CA PRO A 16 -5.18 3.73 9.55
C PRO A 16 -6.59 4.32 9.65
N PHE A 17 -7.53 3.63 10.31
CA PHE A 17 -8.88 4.15 10.51
C PHE A 17 -8.88 5.43 11.34
N ALA A 18 -8.23 5.43 12.51
CA ALA A 18 -8.16 6.60 13.37
C ALA A 18 -7.45 7.76 12.66
N VAL A 19 -6.34 7.48 11.98
CA VAL A 19 -5.56 8.48 11.25
C VAL A 19 -6.35 9.06 10.07
N LEU A 20 -7.07 8.24 9.30
CA LEU A 20 -7.89 8.70 8.17
C LEU A 20 -9.21 9.36 8.63
N LEU A 21 -9.64 9.21 9.87
CA LEU A 21 -10.81 9.91 10.38
C LEU A 21 -10.55 11.43 10.46
N LEU A 22 -9.31 11.85 10.69
CA LEU A 22 -8.94 13.26 10.76
C LEU A 22 -8.98 13.92 9.37
N ARG A 23 -9.83 14.94 9.23
CA ARG A 23 -9.96 15.74 7.99
C ARG A 23 -8.64 16.40 7.57
N SER A 24 -7.82 16.82 8.52
CA SER A 24 -6.51 17.44 8.25
C SER A 24 -5.56 16.51 7.47
N ILE A 25 -5.60 15.21 7.75
CA ILE A 25 -4.73 14.21 7.11
C ILE A 25 -5.18 13.93 5.68
N LYS A 26 -6.49 13.98 5.43
CA LYS A 26 -7.09 13.79 4.11
C LYS A 26 -6.81 14.94 3.13
N LYS A 27 -6.55 16.15 3.62
CA LYS A 27 -6.26 17.31 2.77
C LYS A 27 -4.77 17.44 2.42
N GLU A 28 -3.89 16.81 3.17
CA GLU A 28 -2.44 16.92 2.96
C GLU A 28 -1.89 15.68 2.24
N PRO A 29 -1.48 15.80 0.96
CA PRO A 29 -1.08 14.65 0.15
C PRO A 29 0.14 13.92 0.74
N ARG A 30 1.07 14.65 1.37
CA ARG A 30 2.26 14.05 2.00
C ARG A 30 1.89 13.09 3.13
N ARG A 31 0.94 13.47 3.98
CA ARG A 31 0.48 12.62 5.09
C ARG A 31 -0.32 11.43 4.56
N LEU A 32 -1.12 11.64 3.51
CA LEU A 32 -1.83 10.55 2.86
C LEU A 32 -0.88 9.50 2.24
N CYS A 33 0.23 9.93 1.62
CA CYS A 33 1.26 9.02 1.11
C CYS A 33 1.91 8.19 2.23
N ILE A 34 2.19 8.79 3.39
CA ILE A 34 2.75 8.06 4.55
C ILE A 34 1.78 6.96 5.01
N VAL A 35 0.48 7.29 5.12
CA VAL A 35 -0.56 6.33 5.51
C VAL A 35 -0.72 5.23 4.46
N ALA A 36 -0.68 5.57 3.17
CA ALA A 36 -0.73 4.59 2.10
C ALA A 36 0.46 3.61 2.17
N GLY A 37 1.68 4.13 2.41
CA GLY A 37 2.87 3.28 2.61
C GLY A 37 2.72 2.35 3.81
N TRP A 38 2.15 2.84 4.91
CA TRP A 38 1.84 2.02 6.09
C TRP A 38 0.84 0.91 5.78
N ILE A 39 -0.23 1.20 5.04
CA ILE A 39 -1.23 0.20 4.63
C ILE A 39 -0.59 -0.88 3.76
N VAL A 40 0.26 -0.50 2.81
CA VAL A 40 1.00 -1.47 1.96
C VAL A 40 1.91 -2.35 2.82
N CYS A 41 2.64 -1.78 3.78
CA CYS A 41 3.47 -2.54 4.71
C CYS A 41 2.64 -3.55 5.53
N MET A 42 1.48 -3.12 6.05
CA MET A 42 0.57 -4.02 6.77
C MET A 42 -0.02 -5.11 5.87
N GLN A 43 -0.27 -4.81 4.60
CA GLN A 43 -0.70 -5.81 3.61
C GLN A 43 0.39 -6.86 3.35
N MET A 44 1.66 -6.46 3.33
CA MET A 44 2.78 -7.39 3.21
C MET A 44 2.88 -8.31 4.44
N LEU A 45 2.70 -7.74 5.64
CA LEU A 45 2.68 -8.52 6.89
C LEU A 45 1.49 -9.50 6.93
N ASP A 46 0.32 -9.10 6.44
CA ASP A 46 -0.87 -9.95 6.30
C ASP A 46 -0.59 -11.16 5.42
N MET A 47 -0.03 -10.92 4.24
CA MET A 47 0.36 -11.97 3.31
C MET A 47 1.38 -12.93 3.94
N TYR A 48 2.35 -12.40 4.70
CA TYR A 48 3.34 -13.21 5.42
C TYR A 48 2.71 -14.11 6.49
N ILE A 49 1.76 -13.59 7.28
CA ILE A 49 1.08 -14.35 8.34
C ILE A 49 0.14 -15.41 7.78
N VAL A 50 -0.45 -15.20 6.60
CA VAL A 50 -1.31 -16.19 5.94
C VAL A 50 -0.47 -17.31 5.30
N ILE A 51 0.64 -16.99 4.64
CA ILE A 51 1.43 -17.97 3.87
C ILE A 51 2.33 -18.82 4.76
N LEU A 52 3.00 -18.21 5.74
CA LEU A 52 4.06 -18.89 6.48
C LEU A 52 3.61 -20.06 7.40
N PRO A 53 2.45 -20.04 8.08
CA PRO A 53 1.99 -21.21 8.83
C PRO A 53 1.61 -22.38 7.92
N ALA A 54 1.33 -22.13 6.63
CA ALA A 54 1.13 -23.18 5.64
C ALA A 54 2.46 -23.81 5.18
N LEU A 55 3.58 -23.10 5.31
CA LEU A 55 4.91 -23.56 4.87
C LEU A 55 5.76 -24.13 6.02
N HIS A 56 5.70 -23.53 7.21
CA HIS A 56 6.51 -23.92 8.38
C HIS A 56 5.64 -23.95 9.65
N GLY A 57 5.21 -25.14 10.05
CA GLY A 57 4.35 -25.34 11.23
C GLY A 57 5.02 -25.11 12.59
N THR A 58 6.35 -24.97 12.64
CA THR A 58 7.13 -25.01 13.90
C THR A 58 7.82 -23.70 14.29
N GLY A 59 7.70 -22.61 13.54
CA GLY A 59 8.25 -21.31 13.94
C GLY A 59 8.22 -20.24 12.85
N VAL A 60 8.44 -18.98 13.27
CA VAL A 60 8.63 -17.85 12.34
C VAL A 60 10.10 -17.81 11.94
N GLN A 61 10.41 -18.27 10.73
CA GLN A 61 11.74 -18.13 10.13
C GLN A 61 11.65 -17.07 9.03
N VAL A 62 12.08 -15.85 9.36
CA VAL A 62 12.16 -14.77 8.37
C VAL A 62 13.43 -14.99 7.56
N SER A 63 13.30 -15.27 6.27
CA SER A 63 14.43 -15.41 5.37
C SER A 63 14.64 -14.14 4.56
N ILE A 64 15.90 -13.81 4.29
CA ILE A 64 16.24 -12.71 3.36
C ILE A 64 15.65 -12.97 1.96
N TRP A 65 15.46 -14.23 1.59
CA TRP A 65 14.87 -14.63 0.31
C TRP A 65 13.39 -14.21 0.19
N ASP A 66 12.66 -14.13 1.31
CA ASP A 66 11.27 -13.66 1.32
C ASP A 66 11.22 -12.17 0.95
N LEU A 67 12.18 -11.38 1.44
CA LEU A 67 12.30 -9.97 1.11
C LEU A 67 12.76 -9.77 -0.34
N VAL A 68 13.73 -10.56 -0.80
CA VAL A 68 14.26 -10.48 -2.17
C VAL A 68 13.17 -10.78 -3.20
N SER A 69 12.37 -11.83 -2.97
CA SER A 69 11.27 -12.19 -3.89
C SER A 69 10.24 -11.06 -4.01
N LEU A 70 9.89 -10.43 -2.89
CA LEU A 70 8.96 -9.31 -2.87
C LEU A 70 9.52 -8.08 -3.58
N VAL A 71 10.79 -7.75 -3.33
CA VAL A 71 11.47 -6.63 -3.99
C VAL A 71 11.60 -6.90 -5.49
N ALA A 72 11.90 -8.13 -5.91
CA ALA A 72 12.02 -8.49 -7.32
C ALA A 72 10.67 -8.30 -8.06
N ILE A 73 9.58 -8.78 -7.48
CA ILE A 73 8.23 -8.61 -8.05
C ILE A 73 7.85 -7.13 -8.08
N GLY A 74 8.01 -6.42 -6.96
CA GLY A 74 7.67 -5.00 -6.83
C GLY A 74 8.47 -4.10 -7.77
N ALA A 75 9.79 -4.33 -7.89
CA ALA A 75 10.66 -3.57 -8.80
C ALA A 75 10.33 -3.85 -10.26
N THR A 76 10.06 -5.10 -10.63
CA THR A 76 9.70 -5.47 -12.01
C THR A 76 8.38 -4.83 -12.42
N LEU A 77 7.34 -4.96 -11.58
CA LEU A 77 6.04 -4.33 -11.82
C LEU A 77 6.14 -2.80 -11.85
N GLY A 78 6.88 -2.22 -10.90
CA GLY A 78 7.12 -0.78 -10.84
C GLY A 78 7.84 -0.28 -12.10
N PHE A 79 8.85 -0.99 -12.57
CA PHE A 79 9.58 -0.65 -13.80
C PHE A 79 8.66 -0.68 -15.03
N VAL A 80 7.88 -1.75 -15.20
CA VAL A 80 6.92 -1.86 -16.32
C VAL A 80 5.87 -0.76 -16.24
N TYR A 81 5.32 -0.49 -15.06
CA TYR A 81 4.35 0.57 -14.84
C TYR A 81 4.92 1.95 -15.22
N LEU A 82 6.11 2.30 -14.73
CA LEU A 82 6.75 3.58 -15.04
C LEU A 82 7.06 3.71 -16.54
N ARG A 83 7.41 2.62 -17.23
CA ARG A 83 7.61 2.59 -18.69
C ARG A 83 6.31 2.85 -19.46
N ILE A 84 5.18 2.35 -18.99
CA ILE A 84 3.86 2.58 -19.61
C ILE A 84 3.41 4.02 -19.38
N VAL A 85 3.53 4.51 -18.14
CA VAL A 85 3.15 5.89 -17.77
C VAL A 85 3.96 6.91 -18.56
N ALA A 86 5.26 6.68 -18.76
CA ALA A 86 6.11 7.58 -19.55
C ALA A 86 5.71 7.66 -21.04
N ARG A 87 4.95 6.68 -21.56
CA ARG A 87 4.50 6.63 -22.96
C ARG A 87 3.10 7.19 -23.17
N THR A 88 2.37 7.50 -22.10
CA THR A 88 0.95 7.90 -22.16
C THR A 88 0.75 9.26 -21.49
N SER A 89 -0.28 9.99 -21.92
CA SER A 89 -0.66 11.24 -21.25
C SER A 89 -1.21 10.91 -19.86
N LEU A 90 -0.56 11.43 -18.81
CA LEU A 90 -1.03 11.36 -17.42
C LEU A 90 -2.36 12.09 -17.21
N PHE A 91 -2.66 13.05 -18.09
CA PHE A 91 -3.88 13.83 -18.03
C PHE A 91 -4.88 13.35 -19.09
N PRO A 92 -6.16 13.17 -18.76
CA PRO A 92 -7.17 12.71 -19.71
C PRO A 92 -7.59 13.87 -20.65
N VAL A 93 -6.80 14.11 -21.71
CA VAL A 93 -6.92 15.27 -22.62
C VAL A 93 -8.30 15.40 -23.31
N ARG A 94 -9.05 14.29 -23.44
CA ARG A 94 -10.34 14.25 -24.15
C ARG A 94 -11.55 14.09 -23.22
N ASP A 95 -11.38 14.24 -21.90
CA ASP A 95 -12.49 14.12 -20.95
C ASP A 95 -13.21 15.47 -20.77
N PRO A 96 -14.52 15.59 -21.11
CA PRO A 96 -15.29 16.82 -20.92
C PRO A 96 -15.42 17.24 -19.45
N ARG A 97 -15.29 16.32 -18.48
CA ARG A 97 -15.41 16.59 -17.03
C ARG A 97 -14.12 17.12 -16.40
N LEU A 98 -13.06 17.23 -17.21
CA LEU A 98 -11.75 17.68 -16.78
C LEU A 98 -11.76 19.12 -16.25
N ILE A 99 -12.50 20.00 -16.93
CA ILE A 99 -12.63 21.42 -16.56
C ILE A 99 -13.37 21.55 -15.23
N GLU A 100 -14.39 20.72 -15.00
CA GLU A 100 -15.14 20.67 -13.73
C GLU A 100 -14.23 20.20 -12.59
N SER A 101 -13.42 19.16 -12.83
CA SER A 101 -12.51 18.60 -11.83
C SER A 101 -11.37 19.55 -11.44
N LEU A 102 -10.88 20.36 -12.40
CA LEU A 102 -9.86 21.39 -12.15
C LEU A 102 -10.39 22.59 -11.34
N LYS A 103 -11.68 22.92 -11.48
CA LYS A 103 -12.32 24.04 -10.77
C LYS A 103 -12.78 23.64 -9.37
N LEU A 104 -12.81 22.35 -9.06
CA LEU A 104 -13.29 21.84 -7.78
C LEU A 104 -12.31 22.21 -6.66
N THR A 105 -12.79 23.02 -5.71
CA THR A 105 -12.01 23.47 -4.54
C THR A 105 -12.69 22.93 -3.28
N ASN A 106 -11.95 22.25 -2.39
CA ASN A 106 -12.49 21.45 -1.26
C ASN A 106 -11.97 21.90 0.12
#